data_AF-A0A1Y0M5Q4-F1
#
_entry.id   AF-A0A1Y0M5Q4-F1
#
_cell.length_a   1.000
_cell.length_b   1.000
_cell.length_c   1.000
_cell.angle_alpha   90.00
_cell.angle_beta   90.00
_cell.angle_gamma   90.00
#
_symmetry.space_group_name_H-M   'P 1'
#
loop_
_entity.id
_entity.type
_entity.pdbx_description
1 polymer ?
#
loop_
_entity_poly.entity_id
_entity_poly.type
_entity_poly.pdbx_seq_one_letter_code
_entity_poly.pdbx_strand_id
1 'polypeptide(L)'
;MNILQKIARRIIKVSFDTSVSTIEYFSKMDKYHQQVEELRKLENGTLGKEIANCLDDHRLTLVPKYESHDLKHVLLDYKMTAEDEIRMQAFMIGNGNYSIPSFTIFFFGALLLPDLWLTFYSDFKKGRQTIPISKWTINDFSYKQISELRTELAKTKRQKMKLMNMKQLTQFAAIATVLTGVFGMLFCLPFLFSSNVADLVGAGFPFVGGAILVVGGLLTLSNLTKEKNKSQQVTMYMKS
;
A
#
# COMPACT_ATOMS: atom_id res chain seq x y z
N MET A 1 26.26 -10.46 -10.98
CA MET A 1 25.78 -9.36 -11.84
C MET A 1 26.51 -9.44 -13.17
N ASN A 2 25.78 -9.63 -14.27
CA ASN A 2 26.36 -9.76 -15.60
C ASN A 2 26.81 -8.38 -16.16
N ILE A 3 27.53 -8.38 -17.28
CA ILE A 3 28.08 -7.16 -17.89
C ILE A 3 26.96 -6.19 -18.30
N LEU A 4 25.87 -6.70 -18.88
CA LEU A 4 24.72 -5.90 -19.29
C LEU A 4 24.08 -5.18 -18.09
N GLN A 5 23.93 -5.86 -16.95
CA GLN A 5 23.42 -5.29 -15.70
C GLN A 5 24.32 -4.17 -15.16
N LYS A 6 25.64 -4.31 -15.28
CA LYS A 6 26.60 -3.25 -14.88
C LYS A 6 26.47 -2.03 -15.80
N ILE A 7 26.33 -2.25 -17.10
CA ILE A 7 26.16 -1.19 -18.09
C ILE A 7 24.84 -0.45 -17.83
N ALA A 8 23.73 -1.17 -17.66
CA ALA A 8 22.42 -0.60 -17.37
C ALA A 8 22.46 0.29 -16.12
N ARG A 9 23.01 -0.20 -15.01
CA ARG A 9 23.16 0.59 -13.76
C ARG A 9 24.04 1.82 -13.95
N ARG A 10 25.10 1.72 -14.76
CA ARG A 10 25.95 2.87 -15.08
C ARG A 10 25.22 3.92 -15.91
N ILE A 11 24.47 3.50 -16.94
CA ILE A 11 23.64 4.39 -17.76
C ILE A 11 22.66 5.13 -16.85
N ILE A 12 21.91 4.39 -16.03
CA ILE A 12 20.91 4.96 -15.13
C ILE A 12 21.55 5.96 -14.17
N LYS A 13 22.66 5.59 -13.51
CA LYS A 13 23.37 6.49 -12.59
C LYS A 13 23.77 7.79 -13.30
N VAL A 14 24.42 7.70 -14.45
CA VAL A 14 24.85 8.88 -15.23
C VAL A 14 23.65 9.73 -15.63
N SER A 15 22.54 9.12 -16.04
CA SER A 15 21.31 9.84 -16.39
C SER A 15 20.73 10.64 -15.22
N PHE A 16 20.69 10.04 -14.01
CA PHE A 16 20.21 10.74 -12.82
C PHE A 16 21.15 11.87 -12.39
N ASP A 17 22.45 11.58 -12.27
CA ASP A 17 23.45 12.57 -11.86
C ASP A 17 23.45 13.77 -12.81
N THR A 18 23.35 13.52 -14.12
CA THR A 18 23.24 14.56 -15.15
C THR A 18 21.95 15.36 -15.02
N SER A 19 20.82 14.69 -14.76
CA SER A 19 19.52 15.37 -14.62
C SER A 19 19.51 16.31 -13.41
N VAL A 20 20.00 15.84 -12.25
CA VAL A 20 20.09 16.65 -11.02
C VAL A 20 21.01 17.84 -11.25
N SER A 21 22.22 17.61 -11.76
CA SER A 21 23.20 18.67 -12.03
C SER A 21 22.66 19.72 -13.02
N THR A 22 21.90 19.29 -14.03
CA THR A 22 21.24 20.20 -14.97
C THR A 22 20.20 21.07 -14.25
N ILE A 23 19.35 20.48 -13.41
CA ILE A 23 18.33 21.24 -12.66
C ILE A 23 18.99 22.26 -11.74
N GLU A 24 20.03 21.86 -11.01
CA GLU A 24 20.78 22.74 -10.11
C GLU A 24 21.41 23.91 -10.87
N TYR A 25 22.05 23.64 -12.01
CA TYR A 25 22.70 24.68 -12.83
C TYR A 25 21.71 25.75 -13.32
N PHE A 26 20.49 25.35 -13.70
CA PHE A 26 19.46 26.27 -14.18
C PHE A 26 18.61 26.91 -13.06
N SER A 27 18.91 26.63 -11.79
CA SER A 27 18.11 27.07 -10.65
C SER A 27 18.86 28.03 -9.73
N LYS A 28 18.11 28.89 -9.04
CA LYS A 28 18.66 29.74 -7.98
C LYS A 28 18.74 28.95 -6.68
N MET A 29 19.95 28.51 -6.32
CA MET A 29 20.18 27.59 -5.20
C MET A 29 20.17 28.23 -3.81
N ASP A 30 20.29 29.56 -3.70
CA ASP A 30 20.41 30.25 -2.40
C ASP A 30 19.25 29.94 -1.44
N LYS A 31 18.02 29.92 -1.97
CA LYS A 31 16.81 29.57 -1.21
C LYS A 31 16.88 28.15 -0.65
N TYR A 32 17.41 27.21 -1.44
CA TYR A 32 17.48 25.80 -1.10
C TYR A 32 18.56 25.53 -0.07
N HIS A 33 19.71 26.18 -0.19
CA HIS A 33 20.74 26.16 0.85
C HIS A 33 20.21 26.70 2.17
N GLN A 34 19.55 27.86 2.15
CA GLN A 34 18.94 28.42 3.36
C GLN A 34 17.89 27.47 3.96
N GLN A 35 17.07 26.84 3.13
CA GLN A 35 16.08 25.87 3.60
C GLN A 35 16.75 24.66 4.28
N VAL A 36 17.84 24.12 3.73
CA VAL A 36 18.61 23.05 4.38
C VAL A 36 19.21 23.52 5.71
N GLU A 37 19.75 24.75 5.78
CA GLU A 37 20.24 25.31 7.05
C GLU A 37 19.14 25.39 8.11
N GLU A 38 17.93 25.78 7.74
CA GLU A 38 16.79 25.78 8.67
C GLU A 38 16.43 24.36 9.14
N LEU A 39 16.48 23.37 8.24
CA LEU A 39 16.26 21.97 8.60
C LEU A 39 17.32 21.43 9.55
N ARG A 40 18.59 21.86 9.42
CA ARG A 40 19.68 21.47 10.33
C ARG A 40 19.47 21.95 11.76
N LYS A 41 18.73 23.04 11.96
CA LYS A 41 18.46 23.61 13.30
C LYS A 41 17.35 22.87 14.04
N LEU A 42 16.61 21.99 13.37
CA LEU A 42 15.53 21.24 13.98
C LEU A 42 16.05 20.18 14.98
N GLU A 43 15.18 19.78 15.89
CA GLU A 43 15.49 18.80 16.92
C GLU A 43 15.80 17.42 16.31
N ASN A 44 16.71 16.68 16.93
CA ASN A 44 17.06 15.32 16.52
C ASN A 44 15.83 14.39 16.55
N GLY A 45 15.70 13.53 15.54
CA GLY A 45 14.55 12.65 15.35
C GLY A 45 13.38 13.28 14.59
N THR A 46 13.37 14.60 14.37
CA THR A 46 12.39 15.24 13.49
C THR A 46 12.67 14.92 12.03
N LEU A 47 11.63 14.82 11.21
CA LEU A 47 11.77 14.51 9.79
C LEU A 47 12.69 15.51 9.09
N GLY A 48 12.59 16.79 9.42
CA GLY A 48 13.43 17.83 8.82
C GLY A 48 14.90 17.68 9.18
N LYS A 49 15.22 17.39 10.44
CA LYS A 49 16.60 17.13 10.87
C LYS A 49 17.18 15.91 10.17
N GLU A 50 16.40 14.84 10.02
CA GLU A 50 16.82 13.64 9.30
C GLU A 50 17.00 13.87 7.79
N ILE A 51 16.17 14.73 7.17
CA ILE A 51 16.38 15.18 5.78
C ILE A 51 17.74 15.87 5.65
N ALA A 52 18.03 16.82 6.54
CA ALA A 52 19.30 17.54 6.49
C ALA A 52 20.51 16.60 6.69
N ASN A 53 20.44 15.69 7.66
CA ASN A 53 21.49 14.69 7.89
C ASN A 53 21.69 13.80 6.66
N CYS A 54 20.61 13.32 6.04
CA CYS A 54 20.67 12.50 4.84
C CYS A 54 21.34 13.23 3.66
N LEU A 55 21.01 14.51 3.47
CA LEU A 55 21.65 15.34 2.44
C LEU A 55 23.13 15.55 2.72
N ASP A 56 23.50 15.86 3.96
CA ASP A 56 24.90 16.07 4.38
C ASP A 56 25.76 14.80 4.20
N ASP A 57 25.22 13.64 4.57
CA ASP A 57 25.89 12.34 4.43
C ASP A 57 26.21 12.00 2.97
N HIS A 58 25.35 12.43 2.04
CA HIS A 58 25.53 12.20 0.61
C HIS A 58 26.19 13.38 -0.10
N ARG A 59 26.52 14.47 0.61
CA ARG A 59 27.03 15.73 0.06
C ARG A 59 26.10 16.32 -1.02
N LEU A 60 24.80 16.19 -0.80
CA LEU A 60 23.74 16.69 -1.67
C LEU A 60 23.07 17.90 -1.05
N THR A 61 22.25 18.58 -1.85
CA THR A 61 21.34 19.64 -1.41
C THR A 61 19.92 19.34 -1.90
N LEU A 62 18.93 20.12 -1.46
CA LEU A 62 17.56 19.96 -1.94
C LEU A 62 17.48 20.24 -3.45
N VAL A 63 16.80 19.37 -4.18
CA VAL A 63 16.60 19.56 -5.61
C VAL A 63 15.47 20.58 -5.84
N PRO A 64 15.72 21.67 -6.60
CA PRO A 64 14.71 22.70 -6.86
C PRO A 64 13.41 22.15 -7.44
N LYS A 65 12.27 22.46 -6.81
CA LYS A 65 10.91 21.99 -7.15
C LYS A 65 10.65 20.50 -6.89
N TYR A 66 11.62 19.79 -6.30
CA TYR A 66 11.54 18.39 -5.92
C TYR A 66 11.84 18.19 -4.42
N GLU A 67 11.67 19.22 -3.60
CA GLU A 67 12.00 19.17 -2.17
C GLU A 67 11.09 18.16 -1.44
N SER A 68 9.81 18.14 -1.80
CA SER A 68 8.83 17.16 -1.29
C SER A 68 9.10 15.73 -1.80
N HIS A 69 10.01 15.54 -2.76
CA HIS A 69 10.48 14.24 -3.20
C HIS A 69 11.65 13.77 -2.31
N ASP A 70 12.61 14.63 -2.00
CA ASP A 70 13.72 14.32 -1.08
C ASP A 70 13.24 13.85 0.30
N LEU A 71 12.13 14.44 0.78
CA LEU A 71 11.45 14.01 2.01
C LEU A 71 11.08 12.52 2.01
N LYS A 72 10.68 11.98 0.85
CA LYS A 72 10.18 10.60 0.73
C LYS A 72 11.28 9.58 0.88
N HIS A 73 12.51 9.90 0.47
CA HIS A 73 13.68 9.05 0.72
C HIS A 73 13.84 8.76 2.20
N VAL A 74 13.83 9.81 3.02
CA VAL A 74 14.00 9.70 4.47
C VAL A 74 12.78 9.08 5.14
N LEU A 75 11.57 9.52 4.79
CA LEU A 75 10.35 8.98 5.39
C LEU A 75 10.18 7.47 5.13
N LEU A 76 10.37 7.05 3.88
CA LEU A 76 10.14 5.67 3.42
C LEU A 76 11.37 4.77 3.50
N ASP A 77 12.53 5.33 3.84
CA ASP A 77 13.80 4.60 3.96
C ASP A 77 14.34 4.09 2.61
N TYR A 78 14.20 4.89 1.54
CA TYR A 78 14.86 4.65 0.24
C TYR A 78 16.14 5.47 0.16
N LYS A 79 17.26 4.84 -0.22
CA LYS A 79 18.56 5.53 -0.31
C LYS A 79 18.60 6.48 -1.51
N MET A 80 19.50 7.46 -1.45
CA MET A 80 19.82 8.37 -2.56
C MET A 80 20.68 7.66 -3.63
N THR A 81 20.22 6.51 -4.12
CA THR A 81 20.89 5.75 -5.19
C THR A 81 19.97 5.64 -6.39
N ALA A 82 20.55 5.51 -7.58
CA ALA A 82 19.80 5.44 -8.82
C ALA A 82 18.81 4.24 -8.87
N GLU A 83 19.14 3.12 -8.22
CA GLU A 83 18.23 1.97 -8.10
C GLU A 83 17.08 2.26 -7.13
N ASP A 84 17.39 2.80 -5.95
CA ASP A 84 16.37 3.13 -4.95
C ASP A 84 15.46 4.27 -5.39
N GLU A 85 15.94 5.17 -6.25
CA GLU A 85 15.13 6.18 -6.92
C GLU A 85 14.03 5.52 -7.76
N ILE A 86 14.38 4.55 -8.63
CA ILE A 86 13.40 3.81 -9.45
C ILE A 86 12.44 3.00 -8.56
N ARG A 87 12.96 2.37 -7.50
CA ARG A 87 12.13 1.62 -6.53
C ARG A 87 11.16 2.54 -5.79
N MET A 88 11.60 3.72 -5.39
CA MET A 88 10.74 4.73 -4.79
C MET A 88 9.67 5.19 -5.78
N GLN A 89 10.00 5.39 -7.05
CA GLN A 89 8.98 5.70 -8.06
C GLN A 89 7.95 4.58 -8.22
N ALA A 90 8.37 3.31 -8.18
CA ALA A 90 7.44 2.17 -8.16
C ALA A 90 6.48 2.24 -6.96
N PHE A 91 7.01 2.54 -5.76
CA PHE A 91 6.21 2.77 -4.57
C PHE A 91 5.24 3.94 -4.74
N MET A 92 5.72 5.08 -5.25
CA MET A 92 4.93 6.30 -5.41
C MET A 92 3.78 6.13 -6.39
N ILE A 93 4.01 5.44 -7.52
CA ILE A 93 2.95 5.07 -8.46
C ILE A 93 1.92 4.16 -7.75
N GLY A 94 2.38 3.18 -6.97
CA GLY A 94 1.49 2.34 -6.14
C GLY A 94 0.70 3.14 -5.11
N ASN A 95 1.28 4.20 -4.57
CA ASN A 95 0.67 5.08 -3.59
C ASN A 95 -0.34 6.09 -4.20
N GLY A 96 -0.44 6.14 -5.53
CA GLY A 96 -1.36 7.02 -6.26
C GLY A 96 -0.75 8.33 -6.73
N ASN A 97 0.58 8.45 -6.72
CA ASN A 97 1.29 9.61 -7.27
C ASN A 97 1.49 9.47 -8.79
N TYR A 98 0.50 9.91 -9.55
CA TYR A 98 0.49 9.81 -11.02
C TYR A 98 1.05 11.07 -11.66
N SER A 99 2.33 11.38 -11.39
CA SER A 99 3.03 12.49 -12.05
C SER A 99 3.83 11.99 -13.26
N ILE A 100 3.97 12.85 -14.28
CA ILE A 100 4.78 12.54 -15.48
C ILE A 100 6.22 12.13 -15.08
N PRO A 101 6.93 12.85 -14.19
CA PRO A 101 8.27 12.42 -13.77
C PRO A 101 8.29 11.03 -13.14
N SER A 102 7.30 10.68 -12.30
CA SER A 102 7.27 9.37 -11.63
C SER A 102 7.16 8.23 -12.63
N PHE A 103 6.27 8.37 -13.62
CA PHE A 103 6.12 7.37 -14.66
C PHE A 103 7.35 7.29 -15.56
N THR A 104 7.89 8.42 -16.02
CA THR A 104 9.06 8.43 -16.91
C THR A 104 10.25 7.75 -16.26
N ILE A 105 10.57 8.13 -15.01
CA ILE A 105 11.69 7.54 -14.27
C ILE A 105 11.46 6.05 -14.03
N PHE A 106 10.25 5.66 -13.61
CA PHE A 106 9.94 4.26 -13.36
C PHE A 106 10.03 3.41 -14.62
N PHE A 107 9.43 3.84 -15.74
CA PHE A 107 9.45 3.07 -16.99
C PHE A 107 10.86 2.99 -17.57
N PHE A 108 11.63 4.07 -17.53
CA PHE A 108 13.04 4.07 -17.92
C PHE A 108 13.84 3.04 -17.11
N GLY A 109 13.69 3.06 -15.78
CA GLY A 109 14.34 2.11 -14.89
C GLY A 109 13.87 0.67 -15.06
N ALA A 110 12.57 0.45 -15.21
CA ALA A 110 11.98 -0.88 -15.39
C ALA A 110 12.44 -1.52 -16.71
N LEU A 111 12.58 -0.76 -17.79
CA LEU A 111 13.09 -1.27 -19.06
C LEU A 111 14.55 -1.74 -18.95
N LEU A 112 15.37 -1.00 -18.20
CA LEU A 112 16.81 -1.25 -18.08
C LEU A 112 17.17 -2.25 -16.97
N LEU A 113 16.30 -2.47 -15.97
CA LEU A 113 16.54 -3.33 -14.80
C LEU A 113 15.49 -4.45 -14.67
N PRO A 114 15.44 -5.41 -15.62
CA PRO A 114 14.54 -6.56 -15.54
C PRO A 114 14.79 -7.44 -14.31
N ASP A 115 16.03 -7.45 -13.80
CA ASP A 115 16.41 -8.19 -12.60
C ASP A 115 15.75 -7.66 -11.31
N LEU A 116 15.25 -6.41 -11.31
CA LEU A 116 14.60 -5.80 -10.16
C LEU A 116 13.07 -5.77 -10.25
N TRP A 117 12.45 -6.38 -11.26
CA TRP A 117 10.99 -6.31 -11.44
C TRP A 117 10.19 -6.85 -10.26
N LEU A 118 10.65 -7.93 -9.62
CA LEU A 118 10.01 -8.46 -8.41
C LEU A 118 10.11 -7.46 -7.25
N THR A 119 11.24 -6.77 -7.13
CA THR A 119 11.45 -5.70 -6.14
C THR A 119 10.53 -4.52 -6.42
N PHE A 120 10.46 -4.06 -7.67
CA PHE A 120 9.56 -2.98 -8.10
C PHE A 120 8.09 -3.32 -7.83
N TYR A 121 7.67 -4.55 -8.13
CA TYR A 121 6.31 -5.00 -7.84
C TYR A 121 6.03 -5.04 -6.33
N SER A 122 7.00 -5.48 -5.53
CA SER A 122 6.91 -5.45 -4.07
C SER A 122 6.75 -4.02 -3.56
N ASP A 123 7.58 -3.08 -4.04
CA ASP A 123 7.54 -1.67 -3.64
C ASP A 123 6.25 -0.98 -4.11
N PHE A 124 5.76 -1.27 -5.32
CA PHE A 124 4.44 -0.86 -5.79
C PHE A 124 3.31 -1.39 -4.90
N LYS A 125 3.37 -2.67 -4.50
CA LYS A 125 2.38 -3.27 -3.59
C LYS A 125 2.41 -2.62 -2.21
N LYS A 126 3.60 -2.29 -1.69
CA LYS A 126 3.77 -1.50 -0.45
C LYS A 126 3.09 -0.14 -0.61
N GLY A 127 3.34 0.57 -1.72
CA GLY A 127 2.71 1.85 -2.03
C GLY A 127 1.18 1.80 -1.95
N ARG A 128 0.55 0.78 -2.55
CA ARG A 128 -0.91 0.54 -2.51
C ARG A 128 -1.48 0.26 -1.12
N GLN A 129 -0.62 -0.07 -0.15
CA GLN A 129 -1.01 -0.38 1.23
C GLN A 129 -0.76 0.79 2.18
N THR A 130 -0.03 1.81 1.74
CA THR A 130 0.27 3.01 2.50
C THR A 130 -0.76 4.11 2.23
N ILE A 131 -0.99 5.01 3.20
CA ILE A 131 -1.81 6.20 2.98
C ILE A 131 -1.22 7.07 1.84
N PRO A 132 -2.04 7.83 1.11
CA PRO A 132 -1.52 8.76 0.11
C PRO A 132 -0.57 9.79 0.75
N ILE A 133 0.69 9.77 0.35
CA ILE A 133 1.73 10.71 0.81
C ILE A 133 2.26 11.60 -0.31
N SER A 134 1.62 11.57 -1.49
CA SER A 134 2.03 12.38 -2.66
C SER A 134 2.01 13.89 -2.38
N LYS A 135 1.08 14.34 -1.53
CA LYS A 135 0.86 15.74 -1.16
C LYS A 135 1.66 16.21 0.06
N TRP A 136 2.45 15.33 0.69
CA TRP A 136 3.20 15.70 1.89
C TRP A 136 4.37 16.59 1.50
N THR A 137 4.53 17.72 2.20
CA THR A 137 5.60 18.69 1.95
C THR A 137 6.52 18.82 3.16
N ILE A 138 7.75 19.29 2.93
CA ILE A 138 8.71 19.55 4.01
C ILE A 138 8.14 20.56 5.01
N ASN A 139 7.46 21.60 4.55
CA ASN A 139 6.96 22.67 5.42
C ASN A 139 5.94 22.15 6.44
N ASP A 140 5.10 21.20 6.05
CA ASP A 140 4.03 20.69 6.90
C ASP A 140 4.49 19.60 7.88
N PHE A 141 5.57 18.88 7.55
CA PHE A 141 5.99 17.66 8.24
C PHE A 141 7.40 17.71 8.85
N SER A 142 8.21 18.72 8.54
CA SER A 142 9.61 18.83 9.01
C SER A 142 9.76 18.81 10.53
N TYR A 143 8.85 19.45 11.26
CA TYR A 143 8.88 19.51 12.73
C TYR A 143 8.37 18.24 13.43
N LYS A 144 7.77 17.29 12.69
CA LYS A 144 7.20 16.07 13.29
C LYS A 144 8.26 15.00 13.48
N GLN A 145 8.10 14.20 14.52
CA GLN A 145 8.99 13.08 14.78
C GLN A 145 8.85 12.00 13.70
N ILE A 146 9.97 11.57 13.11
CA ILE A 146 9.97 10.58 12.02
C ILE A 146 9.39 9.23 12.48
N SER A 147 9.60 8.88 13.74
CA SER A 147 9.08 7.65 14.35
C SER A 147 7.55 7.65 14.42
N GLU A 148 6.94 8.79 14.72
CA GLU A 148 5.49 8.97 14.73
C GLU A 148 4.91 8.82 13.32
N LEU A 149 5.51 9.51 12.34
CA LEU A 149 5.09 9.41 10.95
C LEU A 149 5.17 7.98 10.42
N ARG A 150 6.30 7.29 10.63
CA ARG A 150 6.46 5.87 10.26
C ARG A 150 5.44 4.97 10.98
N THR A 151 5.10 5.29 12.23
CA THR A 151 4.06 4.58 12.98
C THR A 151 2.67 4.81 12.39
N GLU A 152 2.33 6.02 11.93
CA GLU A 152 1.07 6.30 11.23
C GLU A 152 0.93 5.50 9.93
N LEU A 153 2.01 5.43 9.14
CA LEU A 153 2.06 4.60 7.93
C LEU A 153 1.81 3.12 8.26
N ALA A 154 2.40 2.62 9.36
CA ALA A 154 2.25 1.23 9.80
C ALA A 154 0.86 0.91 10.39
N LYS A 155 0.27 1.84 11.15
CA LYS A 155 -1.08 1.69 11.74
C LYS A 155 -2.12 1.44 10.66
N THR A 156 -2.05 2.20 9.57
CA THR A 156 -3.00 2.05 8.45
C THR A 156 -2.89 0.68 7.80
N LYS A 157 -1.66 0.20 7.58
CA LYS A 157 -1.41 -1.15 7.07
C LYS A 157 -2.03 -2.22 7.97
N ARG A 158 -1.86 -2.10 9.29
CA ARG A 158 -2.44 -3.03 10.27
C ARG A 158 -3.97 -3.00 10.25
N GLN A 159 -4.59 -1.82 10.19
CA GLN A 159 -6.05 -1.69 10.09
C GLN A 159 -6.60 -2.32 8.81
N LYS A 160 -5.97 -2.06 7.66
CA LYS A 160 -6.36 -2.65 6.37
C LYS A 160 -6.25 -4.18 6.39
N MET A 161 -5.18 -4.72 6.97
CA MET A 161 -5.00 -6.17 7.13
C MET A 161 -6.03 -6.79 8.08
N LYS A 162 -6.30 -6.15 9.22
CA LYS A 162 -7.34 -6.59 10.17
C LYS A 162 -8.72 -6.62 9.50
N LEU A 163 -9.07 -5.58 8.74
CA LEU A 163 -10.34 -5.52 8.02
C LEU A 163 -10.46 -6.64 6.97
N MET A 164 -9.39 -6.90 6.21
CA MET A 164 -9.37 -7.97 5.21
C MET A 164 -9.52 -9.36 5.86
N ASN A 165 -8.79 -9.61 6.95
CA ASN A 165 -8.88 -10.87 7.70
C ASN A 165 -10.27 -11.07 8.31
N MET A 166 -10.88 -10.01 8.87
CA MET A 166 -12.25 -10.08 9.38
C MET A 166 -13.24 -10.42 8.27
N LYS A 167 -13.14 -9.78 7.10
CA LYS A 167 -14.03 -10.09 5.96
C LYS A 167 -13.88 -11.54 5.50
N GLN A 168 -12.66 -12.05 5.42
CA GLN A 168 -12.40 -13.46 5.07
C GLN A 168 -12.95 -14.41 6.13
N LEU A 169 -12.74 -14.13 7.42
CA LEU A 169 -13.27 -14.94 8.51
C LEU A 169 -14.81 -14.99 8.49
N THR A 170 -15.47 -13.84 8.34
CA THR A 170 -16.93 -13.77 8.23
C THR A 170 -17.44 -14.54 7.00
N GLN A 171 -16.73 -14.48 5.87
CA GLN A 171 -17.07 -15.25 4.69
C GLN A 171 -16.98 -16.76 4.93
N PHE A 172 -15.89 -17.24 5.55
CA PHE A 172 -15.73 -18.65 5.90
C PHE A 172 -16.80 -19.12 6.89
N ALA A 173 -17.05 -18.34 7.94
CA ALA A 173 -18.08 -18.63 8.93
C ALA A 173 -19.46 -18.75 8.27
N ALA A 174 -19.82 -17.81 7.38
CA ALA A 174 -21.10 -17.86 6.67
C ALA A 174 -21.24 -19.11 5.78
N ILE A 175 -20.18 -19.50 5.06
CA ILE A 175 -20.17 -20.74 4.25
C ILE A 175 -20.33 -21.98 5.15
N ALA A 176 -19.59 -22.05 6.26
CA ALA A 176 -19.68 -23.16 7.20
C ALA A 176 -21.08 -23.28 7.82
N THR A 177 -21.72 -22.14 8.14
CA THR A 177 -23.10 -22.09 8.62
C THR A 177 -24.08 -22.63 7.57
N VAL A 178 -23.93 -22.24 6.30
CA VAL A 178 -24.76 -22.78 5.20
C VAL A 178 -24.57 -24.29 5.07
N LEU A 179 -23.32 -24.77 5.04
CA LEU A 179 -23.02 -26.21 4.91
C LEU A 179 -23.60 -27.02 6.08
N THR A 180 -23.44 -26.51 7.31
CA THR A 180 -24.02 -27.13 8.52
C THR A 180 -25.54 -27.19 8.42
N GLY A 181 -26.18 -26.11 7.95
CA GLY A 181 -27.63 -26.07 7.77
C GLY A 181 -28.15 -27.04 6.70
N VAL A 182 -27.46 -27.12 5.56
CA VAL A 182 -27.77 -28.09 4.49
C VAL A 182 -27.60 -29.52 5.00
N PHE A 183 -26.50 -29.80 5.70
CA PHE A 183 -26.25 -31.11 6.28
C PHE A 183 -27.33 -31.51 7.30
N GLY A 184 -27.74 -30.59 8.18
CA GLY A 184 -28.83 -30.80 9.13
C GLY A 184 -30.17 -31.14 8.44
N MET A 185 -30.50 -30.47 7.34
CA MET A 185 -31.71 -30.77 6.56
C MET A 185 -31.61 -32.13 5.84
N LEU A 186 -30.45 -32.48 5.26
CA LEU A 186 -30.23 -33.77 4.61
C LEU A 186 -30.30 -34.94 5.60
N PHE A 187 -29.80 -34.74 6.82
CA PHE A 187 -29.88 -35.73 7.89
C PHE A 187 -31.32 -36.10 8.27
N CYS A 188 -32.28 -35.19 8.07
CA CYS A 188 -33.70 -35.43 8.36
C CYS A 188 -34.40 -36.31 7.32
N LEU A 189 -33.90 -36.39 6.09
CA LEU A 189 -34.54 -37.11 4.98
C LEU A 189 -34.97 -38.56 5.30
N PRO A 190 -34.12 -39.42 5.89
CA PRO A 190 -34.52 -40.79 6.20
C PRO A 190 -35.64 -40.88 7.25
N PHE A 191 -35.74 -39.91 8.16
CA PHE A 191 -36.72 -39.91 9.24
C PHE A 191 -38.09 -39.34 8.84
N LEU A 192 -38.15 -38.55 7.76
CA LEU A 192 -39.42 -38.02 7.22
C LEU A 192 -40.37 -39.10 6.72
N PHE A 193 -39.86 -40.30 6.41
CA PHE A 193 -40.63 -41.45 5.96
C PHE A 193 -40.87 -42.50 7.06
N SER A 194 -40.50 -42.21 8.32
CA SER A 194 -40.75 -43.11 9.44
C SER A 194 -42.24 -43.10 9.84
N SER A 195 -42.77 -44.28 10.18
CA SER A 195 -44.12 -44.45 10.72
C SER A 195 -44.23 -44.08 12.21
N ASN A 196 -43.11 -43.80 12.87
CA ASN A 196 -43.08 -43.39 14.27
C ASN A 196 -43.17 -41.86 14.40
N VAL A 197 -44.16 -41.37 15.15
CA VAL A 197 -44.38 -39.94 15.39
C VAL A 197 -43.18 -39.28 16.07
N ALA A 198 -42.46 -39.99 16.93
CA ALA A 198 -41.26 -39.47 17.60
C ALA A 198 -40.13 -39.15 16.60
N ASP A 199 -39.95 -39.99 15.58
CA ASP A 199 -38.93 -39.78 14.54
C ASP A 199 -39.28 -38.60 13.63
N LEU A 200 -40.58 -38.45 13.32
CA LEU A 200 -41.08 -37.34 12.51
C LEU A 200 -40.91 -35.99 13.22
N VAL A 201 -41.25 -35.94 14.51
CA VAL A 201 -41.02 -34.73 15.35
C VAL A 201 -39.53 -34.46 15.51
N GLY A 202 -38.73 -35.51 15.72
CA GLY A 202 -37.27 -35.41 15.81
C GLY A 202 -36.60 -34.90 14.53
N ALA A 203 -37.16 -35.20 13.35
CA ALA A 203 -36.70 -34.70 12.06
C ALA A 203 -37.12 -33.26 11.76
N GLY A 204 -38.24 -32.80 12.32
CA GLY A 204 -38.75 -31.44 12.13
C GLY A 204 -37.81 -30.36 12.66
N PHE A 205 -37.25 -30.55 13.87
CA PHE A 205 -36.40 -29.55 14.52
C PHE A 205 -35.09 -29.26 13.75
N PRO A 206 -34.28 -30.26 13.33
CA PRO A 206 -33.06 -30.00 12.58
C PRO A 206 -33.34 -29.51 11.15
N PHE A 207 -34.51 -29.84 10.58
CA PHE A 207 -34.90 -29.31 9.27
C PHE A 207 -35.16 -27.79 9.34
N VAL A 208 -35.98 -27.35 10.30
CA VAL A 208 -36.27 -25.92 10.51
C VAL A 208 -35.01 -25.17 10.96
N GLY A 209 -34.24 -25.73 11.89
CA GLY A 209 -32.96 -25.15 12.32
C GLY A 209 -31.96 -25.03 11.17
N GLY A 210 -31.87 -26.05 10.32
CA GLY A 210 -31.02 -26.03 9.14
C GLY A 210 -31.43 -24.97 8.12
N ALA A 211 -32.73 -24.80 7.87
CA ALA A 211 -33.25 -23.75 6.99
C ALA A 211 -32.88 -22.34 7.49
N ILE A 212 -33.01 -22.09 8.81
CA ILE A 212 -32.64 -20.81 9.43
C ILE A 212 -31.14 -20.53 9.24
N LEU A 213 -30.27 -21.53 9.48
CA LEU A 213 -28.83 -21.39 9.30
C LEU A 213 -28.45 -21.10 7.84
N VAL A 214 -29.07 -21.79 6.87
CA VAL A 214 -28.85 -21.54 5.44
C VAL A 214 -29.24 -20.11 5.07
N VAL A 215 -30.43 -19.65 5.47
CA VAL A 215 -30.90 -18.28 5.17
C VAL A 215 -29.97 -17.24 5.81
N GLY A 216 -29.61 -17.42 7.08
CA GLY A 216 -28.70 -16.50 7.80
C GLY A 216 -27.31 -16.43 7.16
N GLY A 217 -26.76 -17.57 6.75
CA GLY A 217 -25.47 -17.64 6.06
C GLY A 217 -25.51 -16.97 4.68
N LEU A 218 -26.56 -17.22 3.88
CA LEU A 218 -26.74 -16.59 2.57
C LEU A 218 -26.95 -15.08 2.66
N LEU A 219 -27.73 -14.60 3.64
CA LEU A 219 -27.90 -13.16 3.89
C LEU A 219 -26.56 -12.49 4.24
N THR A 220 -25.72 -13.16 5.04
CA THR A 220 -24.39 -12.67 5.40
C THR A 220 -23.48 -12.57 4.17
N LEU A 221 -23.48 -13.60 3.30
CA LEU A 221 -22.71 -13.60 2.04
C LEU A 221 -23.20 -12.53 1.05
N SER A 222 -24.52 -12.34 0.95
CA SER A 222 -25.13 -11.29 0.14
C SER A 222 -24.71 -9.90 0.60
N ASN A 223 -24.75 -9.65 1.92
CA ASN A 223 -24.32 -8.38 2.51
C ASN A 223 -22.82 -8.11 2.29
N LEU A 224 -21.96 -9.11 2.46
CA LEU A 224 -20.52 -8.99 2.17
C LEU A 224 -20.26 -8.62 0.71
N THR A 225 -21.03 -9.19 -0.22
CA THR A 225 -20.93 -8.89 -1.65
C THR A 225 -21.40 -7.46 -1.96
N LYS A 226 -22.52 -7.03 -1.35
CA LYS A 226 -23.05 -5.68 -1.50
C LYS A 226 -22.07 -4.62 -0.98
N GLU A 227 -21.43 -4.86 0.17
CA GLU A 227 -20.38 -3.97 0.69
C GLU A 227 -19.18 -3.85 -0.25
N LYS A 228 -18.74 -4.97 -0.83
CA LYS A 228 -17.62 -5.00 -1.78
C LYS A 228 -17.95 -4.16 -3.02
N ASN A 229 -19.15 -4.33 -3.57
CA ASN A 229 -19.62 -3.58 -4.74
C ASN A 229 -19.74 -2.07 -4.44
N LYS A 230 -20.29 -1.71 -3.28
CA LYS A 230 -20.37 -0.29 -2.85
C LYS A 230 -18.98 0.34 -2.71
N SER A 231 -18.02 -0.40 -2.13
CA SER A 231 -16.64 0.05 -1.99
C SER A 231 -15.94 0.24 -3.35
N GLN A 232 -16.20 -0.66 -4.30
CA GLN A 232 -15.65 -0.57 -5.66
C GLN A 232 -16.26 0.60 -6.45
N GLN A 233 -17.56 0.85 -6.32
CA GLN A 233 -18.23 1.98 -6.97
C GLN A 233 -17.67 3.32 -6.47
N VAL A 234 -17.58 3.52 -5.15
CA VAL A 234 -16.99 4.76 -4.59
C VAL A 234 -15.56 4.99 -5.08
N THR A 235 -14.77 3.92 -5.21
CA THR A 235 -13.40 4.01 -5.76
C THR A 235 -13.38 4.38 -7.25
N MET A 236 -14.40 3.98 -8.01
CA MET A 236 -14.52 4.32 -9.43
C MET A 236 -14.91 5.80 -9.63
N TYR A 237 -15.85 6.31 -8.83
CA TYR A 237 -16.29 7.72 -8.88
C TYR A 237 -15.22 8.72 -8.41
N MET A 238 -14.30 8.32 -7.53
CA MET A 238 -13.15 9.16 -7.16
C MET A 238 -12.02 9.16 -8.21
N LYS A 239 -12.11 8.31 -9.23
CA LYS A 239 -11.11 8.19 -10.30
C LYS A 239 -11.54 8.80 -11.63
N SER A 240 -12.81 9.22 -11.78
CA SER A 240 -13.34 9.97 -12.92
C SER A 240 -13.25 11.47 -12.67
#